data_AF-A0A653PYN0-F1
#
_entry.id   AF-A0A653PYN0-F1
#
_cell.length_a   1.000
_cell.length_b   1.000
_cell.length_c   1.000
_cell.angle_alpha   90.00
_cell.angle_beta   90.00
_cell.angle_gamma   90.00
#
_symmetry.space_group_name_H-M   'P 1'
#
loop_
_entity.id
_entity.type
_entity.pdbx_description
1 polymer ?
#
loop_
_entity_poly.entity_id
_entity_poly.type
_entity_poly.pdbx_seq_one_letter_code
_entity_poly.pdbx_strand_id
1 'polypeptide(L)'
;MKPSFFRDPRVTAVPMGMRFFATALMAWADDHGRGEVLPRRMQREMLSDDDVVSPDRIEEVMLHLAESGFLLLWADEDGRSLFQIAPDLLGTVDRRNPSTYPEPPFANSFANSFANRVANRGLGERESGRVEFGSERGGGERESVRLPPEPFCHRHPAGAEYDCRHCGTARSKNRQWELLRRAGRDNSHLEGPADAFDDDFSDVPAF
;
A
#
# COMPACT_ATOMS: atom_id res chain seq x y z
N MET A 1 -13.95 23.51 9.13
CA MET A 1 -13.61 22.20 9.72
C MET A 1 -14.33 22.04 11.07
N LYS A 2 -14.97 20.89 11.32
CA LYS A 2 -15.70 20.63 12.57
C LYS A 2 -14.74 20.16 13.67
N PRO A 3 -14.93 20.51 14.96
CA PRO A 3 -14.08 20.02 16.05
C PRO A 3 -14.08 18.48 16.19
N SER A 4 -15.15 17.82 15.76
CA SER A 4 -15.25 16.35 15.73
C SER A 4 -14.19 15.70 14.85
N PHE A 5 -13.67 16.41 13.84
CA PHE A 5 -12.61 15.95 12.96
C PHE A 5 -11.36 15.51 13.74
N PHE A 6 -10.91 16.33 14.69
CA PHE A 6 -9.71 16.04 15.49
C PHE A 6 -9.89 14.91 16.50
N ARG A 7 -11.13 14.45 16.71
CA ARG A 7 -11.48 13.32 17.58
C ARG A 7 -11.68 12.02 16.79
N ASP A 8 -11.66 12.08 15.46
CA ASP A 8 -11.83 10.89 14.64
C ASP A 8 -10.66 9.92 14.84
N PRO A 9 -10.92 8.62 15.11
CA PRO A 9 -9.87 7.63 15.33
C PRO A 9 -8.80 7.62 14.22
N ARG A 10 -9.20 7.80 12.96
CA ARG A 10 -8.31 7.80 11.78
C ARG A 10 -7.37 9.00 11.76
N VAL A 11 -7.81 10.14 12.30
CA VAL A 11 -6.98 11.35 12.46
C VAL A 11 -6.10 11.23 13.69
N THR A 12 -6.60 10.65 14.77
CA THR A 12 -5.83 10.48 16.01
C THR A 12 -4.72 9.42 15.89
N ALA A 13 -4.92 8.39 15.06
CA ALA A 13 -3.92 7.37 14.76
C ALA A 13 -2.70 7.93 14.02
N VAL A 14 -2.85 9.07 13.35
CA VAL A 14 -1.80 9.72 12.57
C VAL A 14 -0.90 10.55 13.50
N PRO A 15 0.45 10.52 13.33
CA PRO A 15 1.38 11.33 14.09
C PRO A 15 1.02 12.82 14.08
N MET A 16 1.24 13.51 15.20
CA MET A 16 0.83 14.92 15.36
C MET A 16 1.32 15.84 14.24
N GLY A 17 2.58 15.68 13.81
CA GLY A 17 3.15 16.47 12.71
C GLY A 17 2.47 16.25 11.34
N MET A 18 1.79 15.11 11.15
CA MET A 18 1.10 14.78 9.89
C MET A 18 -0.39 15.21 9.90
N ARG A 19 -0.96 15.53 11.06
CA ARG A 19 -2.36 15.99 11.15
C ARG A 19 -2.58 17.36 10.51
N PHE A 20 -1.55 18.21 10.52
CA PHE A 20 -1.59 19.48 9.78
C PHE A 20 -1.63 19.23 8.28
N PHE A 21 -0.86 18.26 7.78
CA PHE A 21 -0.88 17.87 6.38
C PHE A 21 -2.25 17.31 5.96
N ALA A 22 -2.88 16.48 6.80
CA ALA A 22 -4.25 16.01 6.58
C ALA A 22 -5.27 17.16 6.47
N THR A 23 -5.09 18.21 7.28
CA THR A 23 -5.90 19.42 7.24
C THR A 23 -5.70 20.19 5.94
N ALA A 24 -4.44 20.39 5.54
CA ALA A 24 -4.10 21.02 4.27
C ALA A 24 -4.64 20.23 3.07
N LEU A 25 -4.62 18.89 3.14
CA LEU A 25 -5.12 18.02 2.08
C LEU A 25 -6.63 18.18 1.86
N MET A 26 -7.42 18.40 2.92
CA MET A 26 -8.85 18.70 2.78
C MET A 26 -9.12 20.05 2.11
N ALA A 27 -8.23 21.03 2.27
CA ALA A 27 -8.33 22.30 1.57
C ALA A 27 -7.83 22.21 0.11
N TRP A 28 -6.93 21.27 -0.16
CA TRP A 28 -6.39 20.98 -1.48
C TRP A 28 -7.35 20.21 -2.39
N ALA A 29 -8.09 19.27 -1.80
CA ALA A 29 -9.03 18.44 -2.51
C ALA A 29 -10.22 19.24 -3.06
N ASP A 30 -10.85 18.73 -4.11
CA ASP A 30 -12.06 19.33 -4.67
C ASP A 30 -13.29 19.19 -3.74
N ASP A 31 -14.44 19.70 -4.17
CA ASP A 31 -15.71 19.62 -3.41
C ASP A 31 -16.15 18.16 -3.10
N HIS A 32 -15.61 17.18 -3.83
CA HIS A 32 -15.85 15.75 -3.65
C HIS A 32 -14.75 15.06 -2.82
N GLY A 33 -13.79 15.83 -2.30
CA GLY A 33 -12.64 15.36 -1.54
C GLY A 33 -11.65 14.57 -2.37
N ARG A 34 -11.58 14.81 -3.68
CA ARG A 34 -10.67 14.13 -4.61
C ARG A 34 -9.55 15.05 -5.07
N GLY A 35 -8.42 14.47 -5.42
CA GLY A 35 -7.30 15.20 -5.98
C GLY A 35 -6.23 14.30 -6.55
N GLU A 36 -5.26 14.90 -7.24
CA GLU A 36 -4.07 14.22 -7.75
C GLU A 36 -2.92 14.31 -6.74
N VAL A 37 -2.15 13.24 -6.62
CA VAL A 37 -0.95 13.15 -5.80
C VAL A 37 0.23 13.66 -6.62
N LEU A 38 0.59 14.92 -6.41
CA LEU A 38 1.74 15.56 -7.05
C LEU A 38 2.70 16.07 -5.96
N PRO A 39 3.60 15.23 -5.43
CA PRO A 39 4.38 15.56 -4.22
C PRO A 39 5.13 16.89 -4.32
N ARG A 40 5.78 17.17 -5.45
CA ARG A 40 6.49 18.44 -5.70
C ARG A 40 5.55 19.66 -5.72
N ARG A 41 4.34 19.50 -6.25
CA ARG A 41 3.35 20.58 -6.33
C ARG A 41 2.70 20.82 -4.97
N MET A 42 2.33 19.74 -4.29
CA MET A 42 1.83 19.75 -2.92
C MET A 42 2.83 20.41 -1.97
N GLN A 43 4.12 20.10 -2.08
CA GLN A 43 5.18 20.76 -1.31
C GLN A 43 5.12 22.29 -1.48
N ARG A 44 5.15 22.76 -2.72
CA ARG A 44 5.20 24.19 -3.04
C ARG A 44 3.94 24.93 -2.59
N GLU A 45 2.77 24.35 -2.85
CA GLU A 45 1.50 25.05 -2.63
C GLU A 45 0.93 24.88 -1.22
N MET A 46 1.17 23.74 -0.55
CA MET A 46 0.64 23.47 0.80
C MET A 46 1.58 23.90 1.92
N LEU A 47 2.90 23.92 1.68
CA LEU A 47 3.92 24.17 2.72
C LEU A 47 4.67 25.50 2.54
N SER A 48 4.27 26.36 1.59
CA SER A 48 4.77 27.74 1.40
C SER A 48 6.30 27.86 1.41
N ASP A 49 6.95 27.30 0.38
CA ASP A 49 8.42 27.29 0.20
C ASP A 49 9.23 26.74 1.39
N ASP A 50 8.60 25.97 2.28
CA ASP A 50 9.31 25.20 3.30
C ASP A 50 10.04 24.01 2.66
N ASP A 51 11.30 24.23 2.29
CA ASP A 51 12.20 23.23 1.71
C ASP A 51 12.59 22.13 2.71
N VAL A 52 12.19 22.22 3.99
CA VAL A 52 12.49 21.18 5.00
C VAL A 52 11.76 19.88 4.70
N VAL A 53 10.58 19.93 4.05
CA VAL A 53 9.79 18.73 3.75
C VAL A 53 10.05 18.27 2.33
N SER A 54 10.79 17.18 2.16
CA SER A 54 11.06 16.61 0.84
C SER A 54 9.78 16.03 0.18
N PRO A 55 9.74 15.94 -1.16
CA PRO A 55 8.68 15.22 -1.88
C PRO A 55 8.51 13.77 -1.38
N ASP A 56 9.63 13.08 -1.10
CA ASP A 56 9.61 11.70 -0.58
C ASP A 56 8.89 11.63 0.78
N ARG A 57 9.05 12.67 1.62
CA ARG A 57 8.35 12.76 2.89
C ARG A 57 6.84 12.95 2.69
N ILE A 58 6.42 13.69 1.67
CA ILE A 58 5.00 13.83 1.33
C ILE A 58 4.41 12.49 0.92
N GLU A 59 5.12 11.70 0.11
CA GLU A 59 4.67 10.34 -0.25
C GLU A 59 4.50 9.46 0.98
N GLU A 60 5.46 9.48 1.91
CA GLU A 60 5.37 8.75 3.18
C GLU A 60 4.14 9.17 4.00
N VAL A 61 3.87 10.47 4.11
CA VAL A 61 2.69 10.99 4.80
C VAL A 61 1.41 10.51 4.12
N MET A 62 1.34 10.56 2.78
CA MET A 62 0.17 10.09 2.03
C MET A 62 -0.09 8.60 2.24
N LEU A 63 0.96 7.79 2.34
CA LEU A 63 0.83 6.37 2.66
C LEU A 63 0.31 6.15 4.09
N HIS A 64 0.84 6.86 5.09
CA HIS A 64 0.35 6.75 6.46
C HIS A 64 -1.12 7.20 6.60
N LEU A 65 -1.52 8.25 5.88
CA LEU A 65 -2.93 8.65 5.83
C LEU A 65 -3.80 7.59 5.13
N ALA A 66 -3.27 6.89 4.11
CA ALA A 66 -3.98 5.79 3.52
C ALA A 66 -4.11 4.59 4.47
N GLU A 67 -3.05 4.27 5.22
CA GLU A 67 -3.02 3.21 6.22
C GLU A 67 -4.02 3.45 7.36
N SER A 68 -4.18 4.71 7.79
CA SER A 68 -5.17 5.05 8.82
C SER A 68 -6.61 5.06 8.30
N GLY A 69 -6.83 4.86 7.00
CA GLY A 69 -8.15 4.97 6.36
C GLY A 69 -8.64 6.41 6.24
N PHE A 70 -7.77 7.40 6.43
CA PHE A 70 -8.10 8.82 6.23
C PHE A 70 -8.38 9.12 4.74
N LEU A 71 -7.64 8.47 3.86
CA LEU A 71 -7.79 8.62 2.42
C LEU A 71 -7.64 7.27 1.69
N LEU A 72 -8.12 7.24 0.45
CA LEU A 72 -7.91 6.16 -0.50
C LEU A 72 -6.98 6.67 -1.60
N LEU A 73 -5.93 5.91 -1.94
CA LEU A 73 -5.09 6.15 -3.12
C LEU A 73 -5.41 5.12 -4.21
N TRP A 74 -5.43 5.55 -5.46
CA TRP A 74 -5.50 4.68 -6.63
C TRP A 74 -4.75 5.29 -7.82
N ALA A 75 -4.55 4.48 -8.86
CA ALA A 75 -4.05 4.95 -10.14
C ALA A 75 -5.21 4.98 -11.15
N ASP A 76 -5.28 6.05 -11.93
CA ASP A 76 -6.21 6.17 -13.06
C ASP A 76 -5.75 5.35 -14.28
N GLU A 77 -6.60 5.22 -15.30
CA GLU A 77 -6.27 4.55 -16.57
C GLU A 77 -5.04 5.18 -17.26
N ASP A 78 -4.85 6.48 -17.06
CA ASP A 78 -3.69 7.25 -17.54
C ASP A 78 -2.42 7.09 -16.68
N GLY A 79 -2.46 6.29 -15.61
CA GLY A 79 -1.34 6.11 -14.66
C GLY A 79 -1.16 7.26 -13.66
N ARG A 80 -2.10 8.22 -13.61
CA ARG A 80 -2.07 9.31 -12.63
C ARG A 80 -2.37 8.78 -11.23
N SER A 81 -1.56 9.18 -10.25
CA SER A 81 -1.81 8.84 -8.84
C SER A 81 -2.86 9.79 -8.27
N LEU A 82 -4.01 9.26 -7.86
CA LEU A 82 -5.14 10.01 -7.33
C LEU A 82 -5.41 9.64 -5.88
N PHE A 83 -6.09 10.54 -5.17
CA PHE A 83 -6.55 10.31 -3.81
C PHE A 83 -8.00 10.77 -3.60
N GLN A 84 -8.66 10.16 -2.61
CA GLN A 84 -9.97 10.56 -2.14
C GLN A 84 -9.99 10.51 -0.61
N ILE A 85 -10.36 11.63 0.01
CA ILE A 85 -10.57 11.73 1.46
C ILE A 85 -11.85 10.97 1.82
N ALA A 86 -11.83 10.27 2.96
CA ALA A 86 -12.99 9.52 3.41
C ALA A 86 -14.24 10.44 3.45
N PRO A 87 -15.33 10.09 2.73
CA PRO A 87 -16.47 11.00 2.52
C PRO A 87 -17.13 11.53 3.80
N ASP A 88 -17.06 10.74 4.87
CA ASP A 88 -17.61 11.08 6.18
C ASP A 88 -16.77 12.12 6.93
N LEU A 89 -15.49 12.28 6.58
CA LEU A 89 -14.59 13.32 7.14
C LEU A 89 -14.81 14.70 6.54
N LEU A 90 -15.25 14.79 5.28
CA LEU A 90 -15.53 16.06 4.60
C LEU A 90 -16.73 16.79 5.24
N GLY A 91 -17.62 16.03 5.91
CA GLY A 91 -18.87 16.54 6.43
C GLY A 91 -19.87 16.89 5.32
N THR A 92 -20.92 17.61 5.69
CA THR A 92 -21.94 18.08 4.74
C THR A 92 -21.40 19.29 3.98
N VAL A 93 -20.62 19.02 2.93
CA VAL A 93 -20.22 20.04 1.95
C VAL A 93 -21.25 20.05 0.83
N ASP A 94 -21.74 21.24 0.48
CA ASP A 94 -22.56 21.41 -0.72
C ASP A 94 -21.67 21.20 -1.95
N ARG A 95 -21.83 20.06 -2.63
CA ARG A 95 -21.02 19.65 -3.78
C ARG A 95 -21.52 20.32 -5.04
N ARG A 96 -21.39 21.64 -5.07
CA ARG A 96 -22.00 22.48 -6.10
C ARG A 96 -21.38 22.24 -7.48
N ASN A 97 -20.07 21.96 -7.51
CA ASN A 97 -19.35 21.72 -8.75
C ASN A 97 -19.12 20.21 -8.94
N PRO A 98 -19.25 19.70 -10.19
CA PRO A 98 -18.85 18.34 -10.48
C PRO A 98 -17.34 18.16 -10.22
N SER A 99 -16.97 17.00 -9.68
CA SER A 99 -15.56 16.64 -9.50
C SER A 99 -14.81 16.67 -10.83
N THR A 100 -13.60 17.20 -10.80
CA THR A 100 -12.68 17.15 -11.96
C THR A 100 -11.99 15.79 -12.06
N TYR A 101 -12.00 15.01 -10.98
CA TYR A 101 -11.31 13.73 -10.88
C TYR A 101 -12.30 12.56 -10.93
N PRO A 102 -11.91 11.42 -11.54
CA PRO A 102 -12.76 10.25 -11.60
C PRO A 102 -13.09 9.71 -10.21
N GLU A 103 -14.18 8.95 -10.10
CA GLU A 103 -14.48 8.22 -8.88
C GLU A 103 -13.49 7.05 -8.70
N PRO A 104 -13.14 6.66 -7.47
CA PRO A 104 -12.28 5.50 -7.30
C PRO A 104 -12.98 4.21 -7.77
N PRO A 105 -12.23 3.26 -8.36
CA PRO A 105 -12.79 2.01 -8.90
C PRO A 105 -13.41 1.09 -7.83
N PHE A 106 -13.07 1.30 -6.56
CA PHE A 106 -13.54 0.49 -5.43
C PHE A 106 -14.28 1.34 -4.38
N ALA A 107 -15.13 2.27 -4.81
CA ALA A 107 -15.85 3.22 -3.95
C ALA A 107 -16.55 2.58 -2.73
N ASN A 108 -16.85 1.28 -2.78
CA ASN A 108 -17.52 0.54 -1.69
C ASN A 108 -16.55 -0.03 -0.64
N SER A 109 -15.24 0.20 -0.71
CA SER A 109 -14.28 -0.45 0.20
C SER A 109 -13.06 0.40 0.53
N PHE A 110 -13.27 1.51 1.23
CA PHE A 110 -12.19 2.19 1.97
C PHE A 110 -11.45 1.23 2.93
N ALA A 111 -12.13 0.17 3.41
CA ALA A 111 -11.55 -0.85 4.29
C ALA A 111 -10.71 -1.95 3.57
N ASN A 112 -11.00 -2.28 2.29
CA ASN A 112 -10.33 -3.41 1.61
C ASN A 112 -9.08 -3.01 0.81
N SER A 113 -8.75 -1.72 0.76
CA SER A 113 -7.67 -1.21 -0.09
C SER A 113 -6.26 -1.42 0.47
N PHE A 114 -6.12 -1.74 1.77
CA PHE A 114 -4.85 -2.12 2.38
C PHE A 114 -4.33 -3.47 1.85
N ALA A 115 -5.23 -4.44 1.68
CA ALA A 115 -4.88 -5.79 1.20
C ALA A 115 -4.36 -5.80 -0.24
N ASN A 116 -4.92 -4.96 -1.12
CA ASN A 116 -4.53 -4.94 -2.54
C ASN A 116 -3.27 -4.12 -2.85
N ARG A 117 -2.88 -3.14 -2.00
CA ARG A 117 -1.68 -2.32 -2.23
C ARG A 117 -0.39 -2.93 -1.68
N VAL A 118 -0.44 -3.69 -0.57
CA VAL A 118 0.71 -4.49 -0.13
C VAL A 118 1.01 -5.62 -1.12
N ALA A 119 -0.01 -6.18 -1.79
CA ALA A 119 0.17 -7.19 -2.83
C ALA A 119 0.82 -6.63 -4.12
N ASN A 120 0.48 -5.40 -4.52
CA ASN A 120 0.97 -4.80 -5.78
C ASN A 120 2.28 -3.99 -5.66
N ARG A 121 2.71 -3.59 -4.46
CA ARG A 121 4.04 -2.95 -4.28
C ARG A 121 5.22 -3.90 -4.41
N GLY A 122 4.97 -5.21 -4.61
CA GLY A 122 5.98 -6.21 -4.95
C GLY A 122 6.30 -6.32 -6.45
N LEU A 123 5.58 -5.60 -7.33
CA LEU A 123 5.73 -5.66 -8.80
C LEU A 123 5.62 -4.22 -9.33
N GLY A 124 6.70 -3.43 -9.36
CA GLY A 124 7.60 -3.48 -10.50
C GLY A 124 7.14 -2.50 -11.58
N GLU A 125 7.40 -1.20 -11.39
CA GLU A 125 7.27 -0.21 -12.46
C GLU A 125 8.66 0.03 -13.08
N ARG A 126 8.88 -0.54 -14.28
CA ARG A 126 9.70 0.09 -15.32
C ARG A 126 9.49 -0.58 -16.69
N GLU A 127 9.10 0.29 -17.61
CA GLU A 127 9.34 0.29 -19.06
C GLU A 127 8.58 -0.68 -19.97
N SER A 128 7.56 -0.07 -20.59
CA SER A 128 7.09 -0.27 -21.96
C SER A 128 8.17 -0.70 -22.96
N GLY A 129 7.85 -1.71 -23.76
CA GLY A 129 8.66 -2.11 -24.91
C GLY A 129 8.05 -3.23 -25.74
N ARG A 130 7.08 -2.85 -26.60
CA ARG A 130 6.78 -3.45 -27.92
C ARG A 130 6.02 -4.79 -27.97
N VAL A 131 4.92 -4.72 -28.71
CA VAL A 131 4.01 -5.79 -29.15
C VAL A 131 4.71 -6.77 -30.09
N GLU A 132 4.44 -8.08 -29.94
CA GLU A 132 4.35 -9.01 -31.07
C GLU A 132 3.46 -10.22 -30.73
N PHE A 133 2.64 -10.59 -31.70
CA PHE A 133 1.64 -11.66 -31.75
C PHE A 133 2.25 -13.06 -31.57
N GLY A 134 1.54 -14.01 -30.94
CA GLY A 134 1.85 -15.43 -31.15
C GLY A 134 1.30 -16.47 -30.16
N SER A 135 0.18 -17.09 -30.58
CA SER A 135 -0.20 -18.50 -30.41
C SER A 135 -0.42 -19.17 -29.03
N GLU A 136 -1.64 -19.68 -28.91
CA GLU A 136 -2.13 -20.87 -28.22
C GLU A 136 -1.11 -21.97 -27.81
N ARG A 137 -1.29 -22.47 -26.56
CA ARG A 137 -1.13 -23.85 -26.01
C ARG A 137 -0.83 -23.71 -24.51
N GLY A 138 -1.69 -24.12 -23.58
CA GLY A 138 -1.96 -25.51 -23.26
C GLY A 138 -0.79 -26.11 -22.46
N GLY A 139 -0.95 -26.35 -21.16
CA GLY A 139 0.06 -27.10 -20.39
C GLY A 139 -0.08 -26.95 -18.88
N GLY A 140 -0.44 -28.06 -18.24
CA GLY A 140 -0.74 -28.15 -16.82
C GLY A 140 0.41 -27.81 -15.88
N GLU A 141 -0.03 -27.37 -14.71
CA GLU A 141 0.56 -27.52 -13.38
C GLU A 141 1.68 -28.57 -13.30
N ARG A 142 2.91 -28.08 -13.16
CA ARG A 142 3.99 -28.81 -12.52
C ARG A 142 4.58 -27.91 -11.44
N GLU A 143 4.35 -28.32 -10.20
CA GLU A 143 5.05 -27.85 -9.02
C GLU A 143 6.56 -28.07 -9.23
N SER A 144 7.21 -27.07 -9.83
CA SER A 144 8.65 -27.04 -9.90
C SER A 144 9.15 -26.71 -8.50
N VAL A 145 9.91 -27.65 -7.91
CA VAL A 145 10.69 -27.44 -6.70
C VAL A 145 11.44 -26.12 -6.87
N ARG A 146 10.97 -25.07 -6.17
CA ARG A 146 11.48 -23.70 -6.30
C ARG A 146 12.89 -23.65 -5.72
N LEU A 147 13.88 -23.93 -6.55
CA LEU A 147 15.29 -23.72 -6.22
C LEU A 147 15.50 -22.25 -5.80
N PRO A 148 16.39 -21.98 -4.83
CA PRO A 148 16.71 -20.62 -4.44
C PRO A 148 17.19 -19.83 -5.67
N PRO A 149 16.70 -18.60 -5.89
CA PRO A 149 17.25 -17.74 -6.93
C PRO A 149 18.72 -17.44 -6.60
N GLU A 150 19.61 -17.58 -7.57
CA GLU A 150 21.04 -17.30 -7.36
C GLU A 150 21.27 -15.82 -7.03
N PRO A 151 22.22 -15.48 -6.14
CA PRO A 151 22.49 -14.10 -5.74
C PRO A 151 23.20 -13.28 -6.83
N PHE A 152 23.62 -13.90 -7.92
CA PHE A 152 24.33 -13.24 -9.01
C PHE A 152 23.64 -13.48 -10.36
N CYS A 153 23.93 -12.65 -11.36
CA CYS A 153 23.38 -12.85 -12.69
C CYS A 153 24.17 -13.94 -13.44
N HIS A 154 23.55 -14.53 -14.47
CA HIS A 154 24.16 -15.56 -15.31
C HIS A 154 25.49 -15.14 -15.97
N ARG A 155 25.76 -13.83 -16.08
CA ARG A 155 27.03 -13.30 -16.62
C ARG A 155 28.17 -13.29 -15.61
N HIS A 156 27.85 -13.31 -14.32
CA HIS A 156 28.82 -13.28 -13.22
C HIS A 156 28.44 -14.31 -12.16
N PRO A 157 28.57 -15.63 -12.44
CA PRO A 157 28.13 -16.68 -11.52
C PRO A 157 28.86 -16.65 -10.15
N ALA A 158 30.08 -16.10 -10.12
CA ALA A 158 30.86 -15.91 -8.89
C ALA A 158 30.73 -14.48 -8.29
N GLY A 159 29.89 -13.63 -8.86
CA GLY A 159 29.80 -12.21 -8.53
C GLY A 159 30.68 -11.32 -9.39
N ALA A 160 30.45 -10.01 -9.29
CA ALA A 160 31.23 -8.97 -9.95
C ALA A 160 31.90 -8.10 -8.89
N GLU A 161 33.17 -7.74 -9.09
CA GLU A 161 33.92 -6.82 -8.22
C GLU A 161 33.44 -5.37 -8.33
N TYR A 162 32.74 -5.04 -9.41
CA TYR A 162 32.12 -3.75 -9.67
C TYR A 162 30.59 -3.80 -9.53
N ASP A 163 29.95 -2.62 -9.43
CA ASP A 163 28.51 -2.48 -9.27
C ASP A 163 27.73 -2.87 -10.54
N CYS A 164 27.58 -4.17 -10.75
CA CYS A 164 26.73 -4.71 -11.80
C CYS A 164 25.24 -4.61 -11.39
N ARG A 165 24.48 -3.80 -12.12
CA ARG A 165 23.03 -3.60 -11.93
C ARG A 165 22.26 -4.93 -11.83
N HIS A 166 22.55 -5.89 -12.70
CA HIS A 166 21.88 -7.20 -12.71
C HIS A 166 22.24 -8.07 -11.50
N CYS A 167 23.49 -8.01 -11.03
CA CYS A 167 23.87 -8.67 -9.78
C CYS A 167 23.16 -8.01 -8.58
N GLY A 168 23.00 -6.69 -8.59
CA GLY A 168 22.19 -5.97 -7.60
C GLY A 168 20.76 -6.50 -7.53
N THR A 169 20.09 -6.64 -8.68
CA THR A 169 18.74 -7.20 -8.75
C THR A 169 18.68 -8.67 -8.29
N ALA A 170 19.65 -9.50 -8.67
CA ALA A 170 19.71 -10.91 -8.27
C ALA A 170 19.88 -11.05 -6.74
N ARG A 171 20.75 -10.25 -6.12
CA ARG A 171 20.92 -10.18 -4.65
C ARG A 171 19.61 -9.77 -3.95
N SER A 172 18.89 -8.79 -4.47
CA SER A 172 17.61 -8.39 -3.88
C SER A 172 16.56 -9.50 -3.94
N LYS A 173 16.47 -10.23 -5.06
CA LYS A 173 15.56 -11.37 -5.20
C LYS A 173 15.94 -12.52 -4.27
N ASN A 174 17.23 -12.81 -4.14
CA ASN A 174 17.72 -13.82 -3.21
C ASN A 174 17.40 -13.44 -1.75
N ARG A 175 17.64 -12.19 -1.34
CA ARG A 175 17.27 -11.68 -0.01
C ARG A 175 15.76 -11.82 0.25
N GLN A 176 14.92 -11.48 -0.71
CA GLN A 176 13.47 -11.61 -0.57
C GLN A 176 13.04 -13.08 -0.40
N TRP A 177 13.65 -13.99 -1.17
CA TRP A 177 13.41 -15.42 -1.03
C TRP A 177 13.84 -15.96 0.35
N GLU A 178 14.99 -15.52 0.87
CA GLU A 178 15.45 -15.89 2.21
C GLU A 178 14.49 -15.41 3.31
N LEU A 179 13.95 -14.19 3.18
CA LEU A 179 12.96 -13.65 4.11
C LEU A 179 11.66 -14.46 4.12
N LEU A 180 11.14 -14.79 2.93
CA LEU A 180 9.95 -15.64 2.80
C LEU A 180 10.18 -17.05 3.37
N ARG A 181 11.37 -17.61 3.17
CA ARG A 181 11.72 -18.93 3.72
C ARG A 181 11.81 -18.93 5.24
N ARG A 182 12.36 -17.86 5.85
CA ARG A 182 12.39 -17.71 7.31
C ARG A 182 10.98 -17.60 7.88
N ALA A 183 10.15 -16.71 7.32
CA ALA A 183 8.76 -16.54 7.74
C ALA A 183 7.93 -17.84 7.61
N GLY A 184 8.16 -18.63 6.55
CA GLY A 184 7.49 -19.92 6.36
C GLY A 184 7.90 -21.01 7.38
N ARG A 185 9.14 -20.97 7.89
CA ARG A 185 9.59 -21.91 8.93
C ARG A 185 8.97 -21.59 10.28
N ASP A 186 8.85 -20.31 10.62
CA ASP A 186 8.35 -19.88 11.92
C ASP A 186 6.85 -20.21 12.09
N ASN A 187 6.08 -20.27 10.99
CA ASN A 187 4.67 -20.68 11.02
C ASN A 187 4.45 -22.19 11.22
N SER A 188 5.46 -23.04 10.94
CA SER A 188 5.32 -24.50 11.13
C SER A 188 5.37 -24.96 12.59
N HIS A 189 5.64 -24.06 13.53
CA HIS A 189 5.70 -24.37 14.97
C HIS A 189 4.40 -24.05 15.73
N LEU A 190 3.41 -23.43 15.08
CA LEU A 190 2.15 -23.00 15.73
C LEU A 190 0.96 -23.95 15.52
N GLU A 191 1.12 -25.01 14.71
CA GLU A 191 0.14 -26.10 14.64
C GLU A 191 0.43 -27.13 15.74
N GLY A 192 0.22 -26.72 17.00
CA GLY A 192 0.09 -27.66 18.11
C GLY A 192 -1.23 -28.45 17.96
N PRO A 193 -1.29 -29.73 18.37
CA PRO A 193 -2.48 -30.55 18.21
C PRO A 193 -3.67 -29.92 18.94
N ALA A 194 -4.75 -29.69 18.20
CA ALA A 194 -6.02 -29.17 18.67
C ALA A 194 -6.84 -30.25 19.41
N ASP A 195 -6.21 -30.97 20.33
CA ASP A 195 -6.85 -32.03 21.10
C ASP A 195 -6.81 -31.72 22.61
N ALA A 196 -7.96 -31.93 23.25
CA ALA A 196 -8.24 -31.88 24.69
C ALA A 196 -8.60 -30.51 25.30
N PHE A 197 -9.75 -29.96 24.91
CA PHE A 197 -10.67 -29.38 25.90
C PHE A 197 -11.90 -30.28 25.96
N ASP A 198 -11.82 -31.33 26.78
CA ASP A 198 -12.99 -32.09 27.20
C ASP A 198 -13.85 -31.18 28.09
N ASP A 199 -15.09 -30.99 27.67
CA ASP A 199 -16.19 -30.44 28.44
C ASP A 199 -16.41 -31.30 29.71
N ASP A 200 -16.02 -30.78 30.87
CA ASP A 200 -16.61 -31.18 32.14
C ASP A 200 -17.09 -29.94 32.89
N PHE A 201 -18.27 -29.46 32.49
CA PHE A 201 -19.03 -28.42 33.17
C PHE A 201 -20.33 -29.00 33.74
N SER A 202 -20.19 -30.11 34.47
CA SER A 202 -21.25 -30.69 35.29
C SER A 202 -20.99 -30.33 36.76
N ASP A 203 -21.45 -29.15 37.20
CA ASP A 203 -22.00 -28.91 38.55
C ASP A 203 -22.14 -27.40 38.83
N VAL A 204 -23.35 -26.88 38.65
CA VAL A 204 -23.78 -25.62 39.28
C VAL A 204 -25.02 -25.92 40.12
N PRO A 205 -24.94 -25.91 41.46
CA PRO A 205 -26.10 -26.10 42.30
C PRO A 205 -26.99 -24.86 42.26
N ALA A 206 -28.28 -25.08 42.07
CA ALA A 206 -29.31 -24.05 42.17
C ALA A 206 -29.48 -23.62 43.64
N PHE A 207 -29.41 -22.32 43.88
CA PHE A 207 -29.92 -21.65 45.08
C PHE A 207 -30.74 -20.43 44.68
#